data_AF-A0A7J4AYM7-F1
#
_entry.id   AF-A0A7J4AYM7-F1
#
_cell.length_a   1.000
_cell.length_b   1.000
_cell.length_c   1.000
_cell.angle_alpha   90.00
_cell.angle_beta   90.00
_cell.angle_gamma   90.00
#
_symmetry.space_group_name_H-M   'P 1'
#
loop_
_entity.id
_entity.type
_entity.pdbx_description
1 polymer ?
#
loop_
_entity_poly.entity_id
_entity_poly.type
_entity_poly.pdbx_seq_one_letter_code
_entity_poly.pdbx_strand_id
1 'polypeptide(L)'
;MSEKEFQELVKKEYLEPVKTKSRVVKYRTTEAGRKYCIRKAESLKLIKYLRVKQVSDEAFLNALKSSYRSLVKMSPIAPYVKISDLRMRVVNELGISGSEFDKRIIELNNTNPYSIQLHVGSGEPSEGVKTIRGVYHYVIIK
;
A
#
# COMPACT_ATOMS: atom_id res chain seq x y z
N MET A 1 -18.28 12.95 -18.72
CA MET A 1 -17.93 14.39 -18.76
C MET A 1 -18.56 14.95 -20.01
N SER A 2 -19.45 15.92 -19.86
CA SER A 2 -20.14 16.56 -20.98
C SER A 2 -19.28 17.67 -21.61
N GLU A 3 -19.59 18.03 -22.85
CA GLU A 3 -18.90 19.11 -23.56
C GLU A 3 -19.04 20.47 -22.85
N LYS A 4 -20.20 20.71 -22.23
CA LYS A 4 -20.44 21.92 -21.41
C LYS A 4 -19.49 21.98 -20.21
N GLU A 5 -19.31 20.87 -19.50
CA GLU A 5 -18.38 20.79 -18.36
C GLU A 5 -16.93 21.03 -18.81
N PHE A 6 -16.54 20.49 -19.97
CA PHE A 6 -15.20 20.68 -20.51
C PHE A 6 -14.91 22.17 -20.82
N GLN A 7 -15.84 22.84 -21.50
CA GLN A 7 -15.70 24.26 -21.83
C GLN A 7 -15.61 25.15 -20.58
N GLU A 8 -16.33 24.80 -19.51
CA GLU A 8 -16.19 25.50 -18.23
C GLU A 8 -14.82 25.32 -17.58
N LEU A 9 -14.23 24.13 -17.65
CA LEU A 9 -12.89 23.86 -17.10
C LEU A 9 -11.81 24.65 -17.86
N VAL A 10 -11.98 24.83 -19.17
CA VAL A 10 -11.10 25.68 -20.00
C VAL A 10 -11.30 27.16 -19.64
N LYS A 11 -12.56 27.63 -19.53
CA LYS A 11 -12.87 29.02 -19.14
C LYS A 11 -12.35 29.39 -17.75
N LYS A 12 -12.31 28.44 -16.82
CA LYS A 12 -11.79 28.61 -15.46
C LYS A 12 -10.26 28.39 -15.35
N GLU A 13 -9.57 28.26 -16.49
CA GLU A 13 -8.11 28.06 -16.56
C GLU A 13 -7.60 26.81 -15.84
N TYR A 14 -8.45 25.81 -15.65
CA TYR A 14 -8.06 24.51 -15.10
C TYR A 14 -7.41 23.60 -16.15
N LEU A 15 -7.71 23.86 -17.42
CA LEU A 15 -7.12 23.21 -18.58
C LEU A 15 -6.56 24.29 -19.51
N GLU A 16 -5.32 24.12 -19.95
CA GLU A 16 -4.68 25.02 -20.91
C GLU A 16 -4.34 24.26 -22.21
N PRO A 17 -4.50 24.89 -23.39
CA PRO A 17 -4.17 24.26 -24.66
C PRO A 17 -2.65 24.14 -24.82
N VAL A 18 -2.20 22.95 -25.20
CA VAL A 18 -0.82 22.67 -25.56
C VAL A 18 -0.63 23.05 -27.02
N LYS A 19 0.27 23.99 -27.30
CA LYS A 19 0.67 24.32 -28.66
C LYS A 19 1.30 23.08 -29.30
N THR A 20 0.60 22.46 -30.24
CA THR A 20 1.12 21.34 -31.03
C THR A 20 1.02 21.67 -32.52
N LYS A 21 1.88 21.08 -33.34
CA LYS A 21 1.83 21.20 -34.81
C LYS A 21 0.66 20.40 -35.44
N SER A 22 -0.19 19.78 -34.62
CA SER A 22 -1.29 18.93 -35.07
C SER A 22 -2.58 19.73 -35.22
N ARG A 23 -3.49 19.29 -36.10
CA ARG A 23 -4.86 19.83 -36.21
C ARG A 23 -5.70 19.58 -34.94
N VAL A 24 -5.25 18.68 -34.05
CA VAL A 24 -5.94 18.37 -32.79
C VAL A 24 -5.36 19.22 -31.66
N VAL A 25 -6.21 20.02 -31.02
CA VAL A 25 -5.85 20.78 -29.82
C VAL A 25 -5.80 19.83 -28.61
N LYS A 26 -4.62 19.61 -28.06
CA LYS A 26 -4.44 18.87 -26.79
C LYS A 26 -4.52 19.85 -25.63
N TYR A 27 -5.04 19.41 -24.49
CA TYR A 27 -5.10 20.20 -23.27
C TYR A 27 -4.27 19.55 -22.17
N ARG A 28 -3.63 20.36 -21.33
CA ARG A 28 -2.97 19.90 -20.11
C ARG A 28 -3.60 20.53 -18.88
N THR A 29 -3.59 19.81 -17.77
CA THR A 29 -4.11 20.30 -16.49
C THR A 29 -3.13 21.29 -15.87
N THR A 30 -3.62 22.48 -15.54
CA THR A 30 -2.83 23.53 -14.85
C THR A 30 -2.66 23.20 -13.36
N GLU A 31 -1.84 23.96 -12.65
CA GLU A 31 -1.73 23.81 -11.19
C GLU A 31 -3.07 24.09 -10.47
N ALA A 32 -3.82 25.09 -10.95
CA ALA A 32 -5.17 25.37 -10.48
C ALA A 32 -6.12 24.19 -10.75
N GLY A 33 -6.03 23.58 -11.94
CA GLY A 33 -6.79 22.37 -12.29
C GLY A 33 -6.45 21.18 -11.41
N ARG A 34 -5.18 20.98 -11.04
CA ARG A 34 -4.77 19.95 -10.08
C ARG A 34 -5.40 20.17 -8.70
N LYS A 35 -5.34 21.40 -8.19
CA LYS A 35 -5.97 21.77 -6.89
C LYS A 35 -7.49 21.55 -6.93
N TYR A 36 -8.15 21.89 -8.04
CA TYR A 36 -9.57 21.63 -8.25
C TYR A 36 -9.91 20.13 -8.22
N CYS A 37 -9.13 19.29 -8.92
CA CYS A 37 -9.31 17.84 -8.89
C CYS A 37 -9.17 17.25 -7.49
N ILE A 38 -8.18 17.71 -6.71
CA ILE A 38 -7.99 17.28 -5.31
C ILE A 38 -9.20 17.68 -4.47
N ARG A 39 -9.63 18.95 -4.51
CA ARG A 39 -10.82 19.40 -3.76
C ARG A 39 -12.09 18.65 -4.15
N LYS A 40 -12.26 18.33 -5.43
CA LYS A 40 -13.40 17.54 -5.92
C LYS A 40 -13.32 16.08 -5.45
N ALA A 41 -12.13 15.50 -5.38
CA ALA A 41 -11.94 14.17 -4.79
C ALA A 41 -12.22 14.18 -3.26
N GLU A 42 -11.88 15.27 -2.56
CA GLU A 42 -12.17 15.48 -1.14
C GLU A 42 -13.68 15.59 -0.89
N SER A 43 -14.38 16.41 -1.69
CA SER A 43 -15.82 16.62 -1.55
C SER A 43 -16.62 15.34 -1.83
N LEU A 44 -16.12 14.49 -2.76
CA LEU A 44 -16.68 13.18 -3.04
C LEU A 44 -16.31 12.11 -2.00
N LYS A 45 -15.58 12.47 -0.92
CA LYS A 45 -15.02 11.54 0.08
C LYS A 45 -14.16 10.42 -0.53
N LEU A 46 -13.76 10.53 -1.80
CA LEU A 46 -12.91 9.58 -2.50
C LEU A 46 -11.50 9.58 -1.92
N ILE A 47 -11.08 10.69 -1.29
CA ILE A 47 -9.82 10.73 -0.53
C ILE A 47 -9.83 9.78 0.67
N LYS A 48 -10.99 9.39 1.24
CA LYS A 48 -11.01 8.36 2.30
C LYS A 48 -10.53 7.00 1.78
N TYR A 49 -10.73 6.73 0.49
CA TYR A 49 -10.21 5.54 -0.20
C TYR A 49 -8.78 5.71 -0.73
N LEU A 50 -8.30 6.97 -0.87
CA LEU A 50 -6.93 7.28 -1.30
C LEU A 50 -5.97 7.58 -0.15
N ARG A 51 -6.48 7.87 1.05
CA ARG A 51 -5.67 7.94 2.27
C ARG A 51 -5.22 6.52 2.58
N VAL A 52 -4.08 6.14 2.01
CA VAL A 52 -3.24 5.09 2.56
C VAL A 52 -3.07 5.45 4.03
N LYS A 53 -3.71 4.66 4.89
CA LYS A 53 -3.61 4.85 6.33
C LYS A 53 -2.13 4.71 6.65
N GLN A 54 -1.46 5.83 6.97
CA GLN A 54 -0.06 5.81 7.37
C GLN A 54 -0.01 5.15 8.74
N VAL A 55 0.22 3.84 8.73
CA VAL A 55 0.49 3.05 9.92
C VAL A 55 1.91 3.42 10.37
N SER A 56 2.11 3.73 11.65
CA SER A 56 3.47 3.90 12.18
C SER A 56 4.17 2.55 12.28
N ASP A 57 5.50 2.53 12.21
CA ASP A 57 6.26 1.28 12.31
C ASP A 57 6.05 0.58 13.65
N GLU A 58 5.84 1.34 14.72
CA GLU A 58 5.47 0.81 16.03
C GLU A 58 4.11 0.12 16.02
N ALA A 59 3.10 0.73 15.39
CA ALA A 59 1.76 0.14 15.29
C ALA A 59 1.80 -1.16 14.47
N PHE A 60 2.56 -1.16 13.37
CA PHE A 60 2.77 -2.35 12.56
C PHE A 60 3.48 -3.45 13.35
N LEU A 61 4.58 -3.13 14.04
CA LEU A 61 5.35 -4.09 14.83
C LEU A 61 4.51 -4.68 15.98
N ASN A 62 3.69 -3.86 16.64
CA ASN A 62 2.81 -4.30 17.72
C ASN A 62 1.73 -5.26 17.21
N ALA A 63 1.06 -4.93 16.10
CA ALA A 63 0.08 -5.81 15.48
C ALA A 63 0.71 -7.13 15.00
N LEU A 64 1.91 -7.06 14.43
CA LEU A 64 2.67 -8.23 13.98
C LEU A 64 3.02 -9.16 15.15
N LYS A 65 3.58 -8.63 16.24
CA LYS A 65 3.93 -9.40 17.45
C LYS A 65 2.69 -9.98 18.14
N SER A 66 1.62 -9.20 18.24
CA SER A 66 0.34 -9.63 18.82
C SER A 66 -0.27 -10.79 18.03
N SER A 67 -0.37 -10.65 16.71
CA SER A 67 -0.91 -11.66 15.81
C SER A 67 -0.07 -12.94 15.82
N TYR A 68 1.26 -12.82 15.79
CA TYR A 68 2.17 -13.96 15.87
C TYR A 68 2.01 -14.73 17.19
N ARG A 69 2.01 -14.03 18.34
CA ARG A 69 1.78 -14.65 19.65
C ARG A 69 0.44 -15.37 19.73
N SER A 70 -0.61 -14.79 19.15
CA SER A 70 -1.93 -15.42 19.11
C SER A 70 -1.93 -16.71 18.27
N LEU A 71 -1.25 -16.71 17.12
CA LEU A 71 -1.16 -17.88 16.24
C LEU A 71 -0.32 -19.00 16.86
N VAL A 72 0.80 -18.68 17.50
CA VAL A 72 1.63 -19.67 18.23
C VAL A 72 0.85 -20.32 19.37
N LYS A 73 0.05 -19.56 20.13
CA LYS A 73 -0.80 -20.10 21.20
C LYS A 73 -1.84 -21.12 20.71
N MET A 74 -2.27 -21.02 19.45
CA MET A 74 -3.26 -21.93 18.86
C MET A 74 -2.66 -23.23 18.32
N SER A 75 -1.34 -23.29 18.11
CA SER A 75 -0.64 -24.47 17.57
C SER A 75 0.60 -24.82 18.39
N PRO A 76 0.44 -25.46 19.57
CA PRO A 76 1.54 -25.74 20.49
C PRO A 76 2.55 -26.78 19.97
N ILE A 77 2.24 -27.51 18.90
CA ILE A 77 3.04 -28.63 18.37
C ILE A 77 4.00 -28.18 17.26
N ALA A 78 3.84 -26.98 16.71
CA ALA A 78 4.72 -26.46 15.66
C ALA A 78 4.70 -24.92 15.64
N PRO A 79 5.82 -24.22 15.91
CA PRO A 79 5.89 -22.75 15.87
C PRO A 79 5.85 -22.17 14.44
N TYR A 80 5.48 -22.98 13.45
CA TYR A 80 5.44 -22.59 12.05
C TYR A 80 4.15 -21.82 11.76
N VAL A 81 4.16 -20.52 12.09
CA VAL A 81 3.10 -19.60 11.68
C VAL A 81 3.24 -19.34 10.19
N LYS A 82 2.24 -19.72 9.39
CA LYS A 82 2.22 -19.40 7.95
C LYS A 82 2.12 -17.90 7.77
N ILE A 83 2.86 -17.37 6.80
CA ILE A 83 2.82 -15.94 6.51
C ILE A 83 1.47 -15.48 5.97
N SER A 84 0.73 -16.32 5.24
CA SER A 84 -0.64 -15.99 4.82
C SER A 84 -1.55 -15.67 6.01
N ASP A 85 -1.46 -16.44 7.10
CA ASP A 85 -2.30 -16.27 8.28
C ASP A 85 -1.93 -14.99 9.03
N LEU A 86 -0.62 -14.73 9.15
CA LEU A 86 -0.11 -13.52 9.77
C LEU A 86 -0.46 -12.27 8.95
N ARG A 87 -0.25 -12.33 7.62
CA ARG A 87 -0.59 -11.28 6.67
C ARG A 87 -2.08 -10.95 6.76
N MET A 88 -2.94 -11.97 6.73
CA MET A 88 -4.40 -11.78 6.84
C MET A 88 -4.79 -11.04 8.12
N ARG A 89 -4.28 -11.46 9.28
CA ARG A 89 -4.63 -10.81 10.57
C ARG A 89 -4.15 -9.37 10.64
N VAL A 90 -2.90 -9.11 10.27
CA VAL A 90 -2.29 -7.77 10.33
C VAL A 90 -2.92 -6.83 9.30
N VAL A 91 -3.21 -7.32 8.09
CA VAL A 91 -3.94 -6.58 7.04
C VAL A 91 -5.32 -6.16 7.54
N ASN A 92 -6.06 -7.10 8.13
CA ASN A 92 -7.41 -6.83 8.63
C ASN A 92 -7.40 -5.86 9.83
N GLU A 93 -6.46 -6.02 10.76
CA GLU A 93 -6.34 -5.16 11.95
C GLU A 93 -5.95 -3.72 11.58
N LEU A 94 -4.94 -3.57 10.72
CA LEU A 94 -4.40 -2.27 10.39
C LEU A 94 -5.13 -1.58 9.24
N GLY A 95 -5.84 -2.34 8.41
CA GLY A 95 -6.51 -1.84 7.19
C GLY A 95 -5.51 -1.49 6.09
N ILE A 96 -4.44 -2.28 5.95
CA ILE A 96 -3.39 -2.11 4.93
C ILE A 96 -3.52 -3.16 3.82
N SER A 97 -2.89 -2.98 2.66
CA SER A 97 -2.85 -4.03 1.64
C SER A 97 -1.81 -5.11 1.97
N GLY A 98 -1.97 -6.30 1.38
CA GLY A 98 -0.95 -7.35 1.49
C GLY A 98 0.42 -6.94 0.92
N SER A 99 0.44 -6.10 -0.13
CA SER A 99 1.68 -5.54 -0.67
C SER A 99 2.38 -4.58 0.29
N GLU A 100 1.63 -3.78 1.04
CA GLU A 100 2.17 -2.88 2.05
C GLU A 100 2.70 -3.65 3.25
N PHE A 101 2.03 -4.74 3.64
CA PHE A 101 2.55 -5.68 4.65
C PHE A 101 3.92 -6.23 4.24
N ASP A 102 4.02 -6.78 3.03
CA ASP A 102 5.27 -7.39 2.53
C ASP A 102 6.41 -6.36 2.48
N LYS A 103 6.12 -5.15 2.00
CA LYS A 103 7.06 -4.03 1.95
C LYS A 103 7.60 -3.68 3.34
N ARG A 104 6.71 -3.55 4.33
CA ARG A 104 7.09 -3.19 5.71
C ARG A 104 7.89 -4.28 6.41
N ILE A 105 7.60 -5.55 6.15
CA ILE A 105 8.43 -6.66 6.65
C ILE A 105 9.86 -6.54 6.13
N ILE A 106 10.04 -6.24 4.85
CA ILE A 106 11.35 -6.04 4.23
C ILE A 106 12.07 -4.83 4.84
N GLU A 107 11.37 -3.71 4.98
CA GLU A 107 11.90 -2.49 5.58
C GLU A 107 12.34 -2.74 7.03
N LEU A 108 11.51 -3.39 7.84
CA LEU A 108 11.82 -3.70 9.23
C LEU A 108 12.97 -4.70 9.38
N ASN A 109 13.09 -5.69 8.49
CA ASN A 109 14.25 -6.59 8.48
C ASN A 109 15.55 -5.82 8.21
N ASN A 110 15.51 -4.79 7.36
CA ASN A 110 16.69 -3.97 7.07
C ASN A 110 17.03 -3.00 8.21
N THR A 111 16.04 -2.41 8.87
CA THR A 111 16.26 -1.42 9.94
C THR A 111 16.42 -2.03 11.32
N ASN A 112 15.80 -3.19 11.58
CA ASN A 112 15.80 -3.86 12.89
C ASN A 112 15.80 -5.40 12.73
N PRO A 113 16.91 -6.00 12.29
CA PRO A 113 17.05 -7.44 12.05
C PRO A 113 16.96 -8.30 13.33
N TYR A 114 16.94 -7.68 14.51
CA TYR A 114 16.73 -8.39 15.79
C TYR A 114 15.26 -8.67 16.06
N SER A 115 14.36 -7.84 15.51
CA SER A 115 12.91 -7.99 15.72
C SER A 115 12.27 -8.92 14.69
N ILE A 116 12.78 -8.90 13.46
CA ILE A 116 12.29 -9.70 12.35
C ILE A 116 13.50 -10.25 11.59
N GLN A 117 13.54 -11.57 11.39
CA GLN A 117 14.55 -12.23 10.57
C GLN A 117 13.90 -12.92 9.38
N LEU A 118 14.39 -12.61 8.18
CA LEU A 118 13.99 -13.28 6.95
C LEU A 118 14.93 -14.45 6.66
N HIS A 119 14.40 -15.67 6.74
CA HIS A 119 15.14 -16.88 6.39
C HIS A 119 14.77 -17.33 4.97
N VAL A 120 15.79 -17.62 4.16
CA VAL A 120 15.61 -18.13 2.79
C VAL A 120 14.82 -19.43 2.83
N GLY A 121 13.70 -19.46 2.13
CA GLY A 121 12.84 -20.62 1.96
C GLY A 121 12.61 -20.95 0.50
N SER A 122 12.48 -22.24 0.19
CA SER A 122 12.02 -22.73 -1.12
C SER A 122 10.49 -22.85 -1.19
N GLY A 123 9.76 -22.07 -0.38
CA GLY A 123 8.32 -22.25 -0.13
C GLY A 123 7.40 -21.58 -1.14
N GLU A 124 6.09 -21.80 -0.95
CA GLU A 124 5.01 -21.21 -1.73
C GLU A 124 4.69 -19.74 -1.33
N PRO A 125 3.95 -18.97 -2.14
CA PRO A 125 3.55 -17.58 -1.81
C PRO A 125 2.78 -17.42 -0.50
N SER A 126 2.18 -18.51 -0.02
CA SER A 126 1.44 -18.62 1.24
C SER A 126 2.38 -18.71 2.46
N GLU A 127 3.63 -19.11 2.26
CA GLU A 127 4.56 -19.44 3.35
C GLU A 127 5.60 -18.35 3.60
N GLY A 128 5.77 -17.38 2.69
CA GLY A 128 6.80 -16.35 2.83
C GLY A 128 6.50 -15.00 2.19
N VAL A 129 7.43 -14.07 2.43
CA VAL A 129 7.45 -12.72 1.82
C VAL A 129 8.41 -12.72 0.64
N LYS A 130 7.95 -12.20 -0.50
CA LYS A 130 8.76 -12.09 -1.71
C LYS A 130 9.65 -10.86 -1.62
N THR A 131 10.97 -11.06 -1.52
CA THR A 131 11.93 -9.95 -1.34
C THR A 131 12.39 -9.42 -2.70
N ILE A 132 13.22 -10.14 -3.45
CA ILE A 132 13.63 -9.84 -4.84
C ILE A 132 14.06 -11.15 -5.53
N ARG A 133 13.80 -11.31 -6.84
CA ARG A 133 14.12 -12.51 -7.66
C ARG A 133 13.57 -13.83 -7.10
N GLY A 134 12.25 -13.98 -7.05
CA GLY A 134 11.59 -15.30 -6.96
C GLY A 134 11.81 -16.11 -5.66
N VAL A 135 12.54 -15.58 -4.68
CA VAL A 135 12.79 -16.26 -3.40
C VAL A 135 11.79 -15.79 -2.35
N TYR A 136 11.09 -16.75 -1.73
CA TYR A 136 10.19 -16.51 -0.61
C TYR A 136 10.97 -16.65 0.70
N HIS A 137 10.81 -15.70 1.61
CA HIS A 137 11.48 -15.74 2.90
C HIS A 137 10.47 -16.04 4.00
N TYR A 138 10.78 -17.01 4.85
CA TYR A 138 10.08 -17.23 6.11
C TYR A 138 10.40 -16.08 7.06
N VAL A 139 9.40 -15.61 7.79
CA VAL A 139 9.58 -14.54 8.78
C VAL A 139 9.65 -15.17 10.16
N ILE A 140 10.80 -15.04 10.80
CA ILE A 140 10.96 -15.36 12.22
C ILE A 140 10.78 -14.07 13.01
N ILE A 141 9.78 -14.05 13.88
CA ILE A 141 9.46 -12.91 14.75
C ILE A 141 9.94 -13.25 16.15
N LYS A 142 10.83 -12.41 16.70
CA LYS A 142 11.39 -12.56 18.06
C LYS A 142 10.70 -11.62 19.07
#